data_AF-A0A5P9WAL5-F1
#
_entry.id   AF-A0A5P9WAL5-F1
#
_cell.length_a   1.000
_cell.length_b   1.000
_cell.length_c   1.000
_cell.angle_alpha   90.00
_cell.angle_beta   90.00
_cell.angle_gamma   90.00
#
_symmetry.space_group_name_H-M   'P 1'
#
loop_
_entity.id
_entity.type
_entity.pdbx_description
1 polymer ?
#
loop_
_entity_poly.entity_id
_entity_poly.type
_entity_poly.pdbx_seq_one_letter_code
_entity_poly.pdbx_strand_id
1 'polypeptide(L)'
;MDQGQLEVLRAEAIAADRSFSKGRLRDEFRMKPKPDATPVAHYKNGYGGTFGVYRIADCLPMRDRKAAAPSPKQVRAAAILALKGSCRDKGKIHSLPLYPYD
;
A
#
# COMPACT_ATOMS: atom_id res chain seq x y z
N MET A 1 -0.13 -11.41 8.43
CA MET A 1 1.25 -11.91 8.53
C MET A 1 1.71 -11.66 9.93
N ASP A 2 2.07 -12.73 10.63
CA ASP A 2 2.73 -12.65 11.92
C ASP A 2 4.15 -12.05 11.73
N GLN A 3 4.61 -11.25 12.69
CA GLN A 3 5.92 -10.58 12.56
C GLN A 3 7.07 -11.60 12.51
N GLY A 4 6.95 -12.74 13.21
CA GLY A 4 7.99 -13.77 13.23
C GLY A 4 8.16 -14.45 11.88
N GLN A 5 7.07 -14.75 11.18
CA GLN A 5 7.14 -15.34 9.82
C GLN A 5 7.81 -14.39 8.82
N LEU A 6 7.56 -13.09 8.96
CA LEU A 6 8.12 -12.07 8.09
C LEU A 6 9.64 -11.92 8.28
N GLU A 7 10.13 -12.04 9.51
CA GLU A 7 11.56 -12.01 9.83
C GLU A 7 12.29 -13.23 9.26
N VAL A 8 11.70 -14.42 9.35
CA VAL A 8 12.27 -15.64 8.75
C VAL A 8 12.38 -15.51 7.23
N LEU A 9 11.32 -15.04 6.55
CA LEU A 9 11.33 -14.81 5.11
C LEU A 9 12.38 -13.79 4.68
N ARG A 10 12.57 -12.72 5.48
CA ARG A 10 13.64 -11.74 5.25
C ARG A 10 15.02 -12.38 5.39
N ALA A 11 15.24 -13.14 6.45
CA ALA A 11 16.52 -13.80 6.72
C ALA A 11 16.89 -14.79 5.61
N GLU A 12 15.93 -15.62 5.18
CA GLU A 12 16.14 -16.57 4.08
C GLU A 12 16.46 -15.84 2.76
N ALA A 13 15.71 -14.79 2.44
CA ALA A 13 15.93 -14.05 1.21
C ALA A 13 17.25 -13.24 1.22
N ILE A 14 17.68 -12.74 2.38
CA ILE A 14 19.01 -12.12 2.58
C ILE A 14 20.11 -13.18 2.39
N ALA A 15 19.96 -14.36 2.98
CA ALA A 15 20.92 -15.46 2.84
C ALA A 15 21.04 -15.93 1.38
N ALA A 16 19.95 -15.89 0.62
CA ALA A 16 19.91 -16.26 -0.79
C ALA A 16 20.27 -15.12 -1.77
N ASP A 17 20.67 -13.94 -1.27
CA ASP A 17 20.95 -12.70 -2.03
C ASP A 17 19.92 -12.44 -3.16
N ARG A 18 18.64 -12.62 -2.83
CA ARG A 18 17.57 -12.48 -3.81
C ARG A 18 17.27 -11.01 -4.10
N SER A 19 16.92 -10.75 -5.35
CA SER A 19 16.60 -9.42 -5.87
C SER A 19 15.13 -9.33 -6.24
N PHE A 20 14.47 -8.23 -5.85
CA PHE A 20 13.03 -8.06 -5.99
C PHE A 20 12.66 -6.67 -6.50
N SER A 21 11.53 -6.57 -7.19
CA SER A 21 10.98 -5.28 -7.58
C SER A 21 10.47 -4.51 -6.36
N LYS A 22 10.40 -3.17 -6.49
CA LYS A 22 9.89 -2.28 -5.43
C LYS A 22 8.52 -2.69 -4.88
N GLY A 23 7.62 -3.21 -5.73
CA GLY A 23 6.29 -3.66 -5.31
C GLY A 23 6.35 -4.90 -4.42
N ARG A 24 7.06 -5.93 -4.87
CA ARG A 24 7.28 -7.20 -4.14
C ARG A 24 7.92 -6.97 -2.77
N LEU A 25 8.95 -6.13 -2.70
CA LEU A 25 9.60 -5.75 -1.44
C LEU A 25 8.63 -5.13 -0.43
N ARG A 26 7.73 -4.28 -0.90
CA ARG A 26 6.76 -3.58 -0.04
C ARG A 26 5.64 -4.50 0.42
N ASP A 27 5.10 -5.30 -0.50
CA ASP A 27 3.87 -6.05 -0.26
C ASP A 27 4.16 -7.37 0.48
N GLU A 28 5.23 -8.10 0.10
CA GLU A 28 5.61 -9.38 0.72
C GLU A 28 6.54 -9.18 1.92
N PHE A 29 7.64 -8.44 1.75
CA PHE A 29 8.66 -8.31 2.80
C PHE A 29 8.45 -7.12 3.75
N ARG A 30 7.50 -6.23 3.43
CA ARG A 30 7.30 -4.94 4.12
C ARG A 30 8.60 -4.16 4.27
N MET A 31 9.38 -4.09 3.20
CA MET A 31 10.64 -3.35 3.16
C MET A 31 10.63 -2.27 2.11
N LYS A 32 11.52 -1.29 2.29
CA LYS A 32 11.75 -0.23 1.34
C LYS A 32 13.24 -0.24 0.96
N PRO A 33 13.59 -0.10 -0.33
CA PRO A 33 14.99 0.11 -0.71
C PRO A 33 15.55 1.37 -0.02
N LYS A 34 16.82 1.32 0.39
CA LYS A 34 17.54 2.51 0.89
C LYS A 34 17.48 3.63 -0.16
N PRO A 35 17.50 4.90 0.25
CA PRO A 35 17.53 6.02 -0.68
C PRO A 35 18.75 5.95 -1.63
N ASP A 36 19.85 5.39 -1.14
CA ASP A 36 21.11 5.24 -1.89
C ASP A 36 21.23 3.89 -2.61
N ALA A 37 20.21 3.02 -2.55
CA ALA A 37 20.26 1.72 -3.19
C ALA A 37 20.16 1.85 -4.71
N THR A 38 21.17 1.36 -5.42
CA THR A 38 21.14 1.29 -6.89
C THR A 38 20.36 0.05 -7.34
N PRO A 39 19.42 0.19 -8.28
CA PRO A 39 18.71 -0.95 -8.84
C PRO A 39 19.68 -1.81 -9.67
N VAL A 40 19.71 -3.11 -9.40
CA VAL A 40 20.55 -4.10 -10.10
C VAL A 40 20.11 -4.26 -11.55
N ALA A 41 18.79 -4.21 -11.77
CA ALA A 41 18.20 -4.36 -13.09
C ALA A 41 16.95 -3.49 -13.20
N HIS A 42 16.61 -3.14 -14.44
CA HIS A 42 15.39 -2.44 -14.78
C HIS A 42 14.53 -3.33 -15.65
N TYR A 43 13.30 -3.58 -15.22
CA TYR A 43 12.31 -4.29 -16.03
C TYR A 43 11.25 -3.33 -16.55
N LYS A 44 10.96 -3.40 -17.85
CA LYS A 44 9.92 -2.61 -18.50
C LYS A 44 8.63 -3.42 -18.53
N ASN A 45 7.53 -2.85 -18.02
CA ASN A 45 6.23 -3.47 -18.17
C ASN A 45 5.57 -3.09 -19.52
N GLY A 46 4.56 -3.85 -19.94
CA GLY A 46 3.80 -3.58 -21.16
C GLY A 46 3.00 -2.26 -21.13
N TYR A 47 2.86 -1.65 -19.95
CA TYR A 47 2.17 -0.37 -19.74
C TYR A 47 3.14 0.84 -19.84
N GLY A 48 4.38 0.64 -20.28
CA GLY A 48 5.37 1.71 -20.50
C GLY A 48 6.13 2.18 -19.26
N GLY A 49 5.91 1.57 -18.10
CA GLY A 49 6.64 1.85 -16.87
C GLY A 49 7.89 1.00 -16.73
N THR A 50 9.00 1.62 -16.30
CA THR A 50 10.24 0.93 -15.95
C THR A 50 10.36 0.82 -14.44
N PHE A 51 10.65 -0.37 -13.94
CA PHE A 51 10.78 -0.65 -12.51
C PHE A 51 12.17 -1.15 -12.18
N GLY A 52 12.78 -0.53 -11.17
CA GLY A 52 14.04 -0.99 -10.58
C GLY A 52 13.83 -2.25 -9.72
N VAL A 53 14.74 -3.20 -9.89
CA VAL A 53 14.90 -4.39 -9.06
C VAL A 53 16.04 -4.13 -8.08
N TYR A 54 15.77 -4.29 -6.79
CA TYR A 54 16.71 -3.99 -5.71
C TYR A 54 17.11 -5.28 -4.99
N ARG A 55 18.34 -5.33 -4.50
CA ARG A 55 18.78 -6.40 -3.61
C ARG A 55 18.14 -6.23 -2.25
N ILE A 56 17.78 -7.35 -1.65
CA ILE A 56 17.15 -7.34 -0.34
C ILE A 56 18.11 -6.85 0.77
N ALA A 57 19.42 -7.07 0.62
CA ALA A 57 20.46 -6.58 1.54
C ALA A 57 20.52 -5.04 1.61
N ASP A 58 20.13 -4.35 0.54
CA ASP A 58 20.08 -2.89 0.47
C ASP A 58 18.72 -2.31 0.88
N CYS A 59 17.81 -3.15 1.37
CA CYS A 59 16.48 -2.75 1.80
C CYS A 59 16.37 -2.66 3.33
N LEU A 60 15.50 -1.78 3.81
CA LEU A 60 15.22 -1.57 5.23
C LEU A 60 13.78 -1.97 5.56
N PRO A 61 13.54 -2.60 6.73
CA PRO A 61 12.18 -2.91 7.18
C PRO A 61 11.38 -1.62 7.37
N MET A 62 10.16 -1.60 6.84
CA MET A 62 9.23 -0.51 7.09
C MET A 62 8.79 -0.58 8.54
N ARG A 63 8.65 0.59 9.17
CA ARG A 63 8.02 0.69 10.50
C ARG A 63 6.64 0.07 10.45
N ASP A 64 6.36 -0.80 11.41
CA ASP A 64 5.01 -1.28 11.62
C ASP A 64 4.05 -0.12 11.78
N ARG A 65 2.85 -0.29 11.23
CA ARG A 65 1.74 0.58 11.59
C ARG A 65 1.49 0.32 13.07
N LYS A 66 1.97 1.21 13.94
CA LYS A 66 1.58 1.18 15.34
C LYS A 66 0.06 1.17 15.40
N ALA A 67 -0.51 0.11 15.97
CA ALA A 67 -1.90 0.05 16.40
C ALA A 67 -2.10 0.96 17.63
N ALA A 68 -1.58 2.19 17.57
CA ALA A 68 -1.82 3.17 18.59
C ALA A 68 -3.32 3.47 18.57
N ALA A 69 -3.92 3.51 19.76
CA ALA A 69 -5.30 3.93 19.89
C ALA A 69 -5.49 5.27 19.17
N PRO A 70 -6.56 5.44 18.38
CA PRO A 70 -6.80 6.66 17.64
C PRO A 70 -6.87 7.85 18.61
N SER A 71 -6.13 8.91 18.30
CA SER A 71 -6.17 10.14 19.09
C SER A 71 -7.58 10.75 19.10
N PRO A 72 -7.93 11.57 20.10
CA PRO A 72 -9.23 12.23 20.16
C PRO A 72 -9.58 13.03 18.89
N LYS A 73 -8.58 13.62 18.23
CA LYS A 73 -8.75 14.31 16.94
C LYS A 73 -9.15 13.34 15.81
N GLN A 74 -8.54 12.15 15.76
CA GLN A 74 -8.86 11.13 14.76
C GLN A 74 -10.27 10.56 14.97
N VAL A 75 -10.68 10.35 16.23
CA VAL A 75 -12.04 9.91 16.55
C VAL A 75 -13.08 10.94 16.08
N ARG A 76 -12.87 12.24 16.38
CA ARG A 76 -13.75 13.32 15.90
C ARG A 76 -13.81 13.40 14.37
N ALA A 77 -12.65 13.32 13.71
CA ALA A 77 -12.59 13.34 12.25
C ALA A 77 -13.34 12.15 11.62
N ALA A 78 -13.21 10.96 12.20
CA ALA A 78 -13.95 9.77 11.76
C ALA A 78 -15.47 9.95 11.93
N ALA A 79 -15.91 10.52 13.05
CA ALA A 79 -17.32 10.83 13.28
C ALA A 79 -17.88 11.83 12.25
N ILE A 80 -17.14 12.91 11.95
CA ILE A 80 -17.51 13.89 10.93
C ILE A 80 -17.59 13.23 9.55
N LEU A 81 -16.62 12.37 9.22
CA LEU A 81 -16.59 11.67 7.93
C LEU A 81 -17.78 10.72 7.77
N ALA A 82 -18.15 9.99 8.83
CA ALA A 82 -19.31 9.09 8.83
C ALA A 82 -20.61 9.87 8.58
N LEU A 83 -20.80 11.00 9.27
CA LEU A 83 -21.95 11.89 9.06
C LEU A 83 -21.97 12.42 7.63
N LYS A 84 -20.83 12.90 7.11
CA LYS A 84 -20.73 13.42 5.74
C LYS A 84 -21.02 12.35 4.67
N GLY A 85 -20.61 11.11 4.91
CA GLY A 85 -20.96 9.95 4.08
C GLY A 85 -22.48 9.76 4.01
N SER A 86 -23.15 9.70 5.17
CA SER A 86 -24.61 9.53 5.23
C SER A 86 -25.39 10.66 4.56
N CYS A 87 -24.96 11.91 4.69
CA CYS A 87 -25.60 13.05 4.03
C CYS A 87 -25.38 13.06 2.50
N ARG A 88 -24.30 12.45 2.02
CA ARG A 88 -23.99 12.36 0.57
C ARG A 88 -24.91 11.39 -0.16
N ASP A 89 -25.39 10.34 0.51
CA ASP A 89 -26.36 9.40 -0.06
C ASP A 89 -27.79 9.95 -0.05
N LYS A 90 -28.13 10.82 0.90
CA LYS A 90 -29.44 11.50 0.96
C LYS A 90 -29.66 12.51 -0.18
N GLY A 91 -28.60 12.95 -0.85
CA GLY A 91 -28.65 13.79 -2.06
C GLY A 91 -28.78 13.02 -3.38
N LYS A 92 -28.79 11.69 -3.35
CA LYS A 92 -29.04 10.82 -4.51
C LYS A 92 -30.47 10.27 -4.49
N ILE A 93 -31.45 11.14 -4.29
CA ILE A 93 -32.82 10.83 -4.71
C ILE A 93 -32.76 10.79 -6.24
N HIS A 94 -32.90 9.59 -6.79
CA HIS A 94 -33.01 9.32 -8.22
C HIS A 94 -33.98 10.32 -8.87
N SER A 95 -33.46 11.24 -9.68
CA SER A 95 -34.23 11.81 -10.76
C SER A 95 -34.53 10.67 -11.73
N LEU A 96 -35.65 9.98 -11.52
CA LEU A 96 -36.19 9.04 -12.50
C LEU A 96 -36.32 9.80 -13.83
N PRO A 97 -35.70 9.32 -14.92
CA PRO A 97 -35.90 9.96 -16.20
C PRO A 97 -37.34 9.70 -16.66
N LEU A 98 -38.18 10.73 -16.60
CA LEU A 98 -39.41 10.81 -17.38
C LEU A 98 -39.00 11.00 -18.84
N TYR A 99 -38.81 9.91 -19.58
CA TYR A 99 -38.86 9.96 -21.03
C TYR A 99 -40.23 9.48 -21.50
N PRO A 100 -40.99 10.29 -22.25
CA PRO A 100 -42.12 9.79 -23.01
C PRO A 100 -41.59 8.94 -24.17
N TYR A 101 -42.16 7.75 -24.36
CA TYR A 101 -42.07 7.04 -25.64
C TYR A 101 -43.23 7.55 -26.51
N ASP A 102 -42.90 8.20 -27.61
CA ASP A 102 -43.77 8.36 -28.80
C ASP A 102 -43.88 7.01 -29.54
#